data_AF-A0AAW0BRJ2-F1
#
_entry.id   AF-A0AAW0BRJ2-F1
#
_cell.length_a   1.000
_cell.length_b   1.000
_cell.length_c   1.000
_cell.angle_alpha   90.00
_cell.angle_beta   90.00
_cell.angle_gamma   90.00
#
_symmetry.space_group_name_H-M   'P 1'
#
loop_
_entity.id
_entity.type
_entity.pdbx_description
1 polymer ?
#
loop_
_entity_poly.entity_id
_entity_poly.type
_entity_poly.pdbx_seq_one_letter_code
_entity_poly.pdbx_strand_id
1 'polypeptide(L)'
;MPRQKKYTSKAAQQQAQREKSHRYYQRHRQTILDRKRHVDREAALLKRQEARLSEYRERKSHAEKRLVSLKLKRERELRQAQMISASGSAIHQMRNLENDFNRQTSNSPSAHLDGICNEVLKWYSTSPRPTQSPFSPHYQFFETLRDSIDKVANRMVKEPGGQEVAAEWRHANLLQKRIGRVCQCLDSIHSAVVDDDLLVQYASRSLLHQDTVCRSWLDGERGYTTQDLI
;
A
#
# COMPACT_ATOMS: atom_id res chain seq x y z
N MET A 1 -101.22 26.84 35.45
CA MET A 1 -100.57 26.00 36.50
C MET A 1 -99.10 25.81 36.14
N PRO A 2 -98.13 26.41 36.86
CA PRO A 2 -96.72 26.20 36.57
C PRO A 2 -96.31 24.75 36.86
N ARG A 3 -95.60 24.08 35.94
CA ARG A 3 -95.08 22.71 36.12
C ARG A 3 -94.14 22.69 37.33
N GLN A 4 -94.49 21.92 38.36
CA GLN A 4 -93.62 21.70 39.52
C GLN A 4 -92.27 21.13 39.05
N LYS A 5 -91.16 21.73 39.52
CA LYS A 5 -89.82 21.19 39.28
C LYS A 5 -89.76 19.79 39.90
N LYS A 6 -89.48 18.77 39.08
CA LYS A 6 -89.44 17.35 39.47
C LYS A 6 -88.45 17.04 40.61
N TYR A 7 -87.52 17.94 40.91
CA TYR A 7 -86.54 17.81 42.00
C TYR A 7 -86.41 19.15 42.73
N THR A 8 -86.38 19.09 44.06
CA THR A 8 -86.40 20.27 44.96
C THR A 8 -85.02 20.86 45.23
N SER A 9 -83.92 20.16 44.92
CA SER A 9 -82.55 20.68 45.05
C SER A 9 -81.61 20.21 43.93
N LYS A 10 -80.55 20.98 43.65
CA LYS A 10 -79.50 20.60 42.67
C LYS A 10 -78.81 19.28 43.04
N ALA A 11 -78.69 18.99 44.33
CA ALA A 11 -78.15 17.73 44.83
C ALA A 11 -79.05 16.54 44.49
N ALA A 12 -80.37 16.67 44.67
CA ALA A 12 -81.33 15.62 44.32
C ALA A 12 -81.35 15.33 42.80
N GLN A 13 -81.19 16.36 41.98
CA GLN A 13 -81.08 16.19 40.52
C GLN A 13 -79.80 15.43 40.13
N GLN A 14 -78.66 15.73 40.75
CA GLN A 14 -77.40 15.01 40.51
C GLN A 14 -77.48 13.54 40.94
N GLN A 15 -78.11 13.26 42.09
CA GLN A 15 -78.29 11.88 42.56
C GLN A 15 -79.18 11.07 41.62
N ALA A 16 -80.29 11.64 41.15
CA ALA A 16 -81.16 11.01 40.16
C ALA A 16 -80.45 10.75 38.82
N GLN A 17 -79.58 11.67 38.37
CA GLN A 17 -78.75 11.45 37.18
C GLN A 17 -77.74 10.33 37.40
N ARG A 18 -77.05 10.28 38.56
CA ARG A 18 -76.13 9.19 38.91
C ARG A 18 -76.83 7.84 38.91
N GLU A 19 -78.01 7.75 39.51
CA GLU A 19 -78.82 6.51 39.51
C GLU A 19 -79.27 6.10 38.11
N LYS A 20 -79.69 7.07 37.27
CA LYS A 20 -80.06 6.80 35.89
C LYS A 20 -78.87 6.25 35.09
N SER A 21 -77.70 6.87 35.21
CA SER A 21 -76.45 6.43 34.59
C SER A 21 -76.02 5.06 35.10
N HIS A 22 -76.18 4.80 36.39
CA HIS A 22 -75.87 3.51 37.01
C HIS A 22 -76.78 2.39 36.48
N ARG A 23 -78.10 2.62 36.42
CA ARG A 23 -79.06 1.66 35.84
C ARG A 23 -78.79 1.42 34.36
N TYR A 24 -78.46 2.47 33.60
CA TYR A 24 -78.07 2.36 32.20
C TYR A 24 -76.81 1.49 32.02
N TYR A 25 -75.76 1.77 32.81
CA TYR A 25 -74.53 0.98 32.80
C TYR A 25 -74.80 -0.48 33.18
N GLN A 26 -75.60 -0.75 34.20
CA GLN A 26 -75.93 -2.13 34.59
C GLN A 26 -76.64 -2.90 33.47
N ARG A 27 -77.58 -2.26 32.76
CA ARG A 27 -78.29 -2.90 31.62
C ARG A 27 -77.39 -3.13 30.40
N HIS A 28 -76.39 -2.28 30.18
CA HIS A 28 -75.55 -2.32 28.96
C HIS A 28 -74.09 -2.64 29.26
N ARG A 29 -73.81 -3.15 30.46
CA ARG A 29 -72.47 -3.42 30.98
C ARG A 29 -71.68 -4.28 30.01
N GLN A 30 -72.30 -5.35 29.54
CA GLN A 30 -71.65 -6.32 28.67
C GLN A 30 -71.25 -5.69 27.34
N THR A 31 -72.17 -4.96 26.69
CA THR A 31 -71.91 -4.26 25.42
C THR A 31 -70.82 -3.19 25.57
N ILE A 32 -70.81 -2.45 26.68
CA ILE A 32 -69.78 -1.44 26.97
C ILE A 32 -68.41 -2.10 27.18
N LEU A 33 -68.36 -3.21 27.93
CA LEU A 33 -67.12 -3.97 28.15
C LEU A 33 -66.61 -4.62 26.87
N ASP A 34 -67.49 -5.18 26.04
CA ASP A 34 -67.10 -5.82 24.79
C ASP A 34 -66.61 -4.79 23.76
N ARG A 35 -67.24 -3.61 23.68
CA ARG A 35 -66.74 -2.49 22.88
C ARG A 35 -65.36 -2.03 23.36
N LYS A 36 -65.16 -1.92 24.68
CA LYS A 36 -63.85 -1.57 25.25
C LYS A 36 -62.79 -2.61 24.90
N ARG A 37 -63.09 -3.90 25.07
CA ARG A 37 -62.19 -5.00 24.69
C ARG A 37 -61.85 -5.00 23.20
N HIS A 38 -62.81 -4.66 22.34
CA HIS A 38 -62.58 -4.54 20.91
C HIS A 38 -61.57 -3.44 20.58
N VAL A 39 -61.79 -2.24 21.12
CA VAL A 39 -60.87 -1.10 20.96
C VAL A 39 -59.49 -1.43 21.51
N ASP A 40 -59.40 -2.05 22.70
CA ASP A 40 -58.13 -2.47 23.29
C ASP A 40 -57.39 -3.49 22.42
N ARG A 41 -58.12 -4.43 21.79
CA ARG A 41 -57.54 -5.42 20.84
C ARG A 41 -57.04 -4.75 19.56
N GLU A 42 -57.79 -3.83 18.98
CA GLU A 42 -57.38 -3.09 17.78
C GLU A 42 -56.14 -2.23 18.06
N ALA A 43 -56.11 -1.53 19.19
CA ALA A 43 -54.95 -0.76 19.63
C ALA A 43 -53.72 -1.67 19.85
N ALA A 44 -53.90 -2.85 20.43
CA ALA A 44 -52.82 -3.82 20.61
C ALA A 44 -52.31 -4.38 19.27
N LEU A 45 -53.18 -4.59 18.28
CA LEU A 45 -52.79 -5.03 16.94
C LEU A 45 -52.00 -3.96 16.19
N LEU A 46 -52.46 -2.70 16.24
CA LEU A 46 -51.74 -1.57 15.65
C LEU A 46 -50.34 -1.41 16.26
N LYS A 47 -50.25 -1.44 17.59
CA LYS A 47 -48.96 -1.36 18.30
C LYS A 47 -48.00 -2.51 17.91
N ARG A 48 -48.53 -3.72 17.68
CA ARG A 48 -47.74 -4.86 17.17
C ARG A 48 -47.28 -4.66 15.73
N GLN A 49 -48.11 -4.07 14.86
CA GLN A 49 -47.72 -3.77 13.49
C GLN A 49 -46.64 -2.68 13.44
N GLU A 50 -46.78 -1.62 14.23
CA GLU A 50 -45.77 -0.56 14.35
C GLU A 50 -44.43 -1.11 14.84
N ALA A 51 -44.44 -1.97 15.86
CA ALA A 51 -43.23 -2.62 16.36
C ALA A 51 -42.55 -3.52 15.31
N ARG A 52 -43.32 -4.26 14.49
CA ARG A 52 -42.78 -5.05 13.38
C ARG A 52 -42.16 -4.18 12.30
N LEU A 53 -42.79 -3.05 11.99
CA LEU A 53 -42.26 -2.09 11.00
C LEU A 53 -41.00 -1.40 11.49
N SER A 54 -40.91 -1.04 12.78
CA SER A 54 -39.70 -0.45 13.35
C SER A 54 -38.54 -1.45 13.34
N GLU A 55 -38.78 -2.69 13.76
CA GLU A 55 -37.78 -3.76 13.74
C GLU A 55 -37.28 -4.04 12.30
N TYR A 56 -38.18 -4.03 11.32
CA TYR A 56 -37.78 -4.17 9.91
C TYR A 56 -36.90 -3.02 9.43
N ARG A 57 -37.25 -1.77 9.77
CA ARG A 57 -36.46 -0.58 9.42
C ARG A 57 -35.06 -0.62 10.05
N GLU A 58 -34.96 -1.03 11.31
CA GLU A 58 -33.68 -1.19 12.01
C GLU A 58 -32.82 -2.28 11.37
N ARG A 59 -33.39 -3.45 11.08
CA ARG A 59 -32.70 -4.55 10.38
C ARG A 59 -32.21 -4.12 9.01
N LYS A 60 -33.03 -3.40 8.24
CA LYS A 60 -32.65 -2.87 6.92
C LYS A 60 -31.50 -1.87 7.04
N SER A 61 -31.57 -0.91 7.97
CA SER A 61 -30.50 0.05 8.22
C SER A 61 -29.19 -0.64 8.63
N HIS A 62 -29.26 -1.65 9.49
CA HIS A 62 -28.08 -2.42 9.91
C HIS A 62 -27.46 -3.20 8.73
N ALA A 63 -28.28 -3.80 7.86
CA ALA A 63 -27.81 -4.47 6.65
C ALA A 63 -27.13 -3.50 5.68
N GLU A 64 -27.70 -2.31 5.49
CA GLU A 64 -27.10 -1.25 4.65
C GLU A 64 -25.75 -0.79 5.20
N LYS A 65 -25.66 -0.51 6.51
CA LYS A 65 -24.39 -0.16 7.18
C LYS A 65 -23.33 -1.25 7.02
N ARG A 66 -23.71 -2.52 7.15
CA ARG A 66 -22.82 -3.66 6.94
C ARG A 66 -22.35 -3.79 5.50
N LEU A 67 -23.21 -3.46 4.53
CA LEU A 67 -22.86 -3.50 3.11
C LEU A 67 -21.89 -2.37 2.75
N VAL A 68 -22.08 -1.18 3.30
CA VAL A 68 -21.13 -0.06 3.17
C VAL A 68 -19.78 -0.41 3.79
N SER A 69 -19.75 -0.98 4.99
CA SER A 69 -18.48 -1.36 5.64
C SER A 69 -17.73 -2.45 4.86
N LEU A 70 -18.44 -3.43 4.30
CA LEU A 70 -17.86 -4.45 3.43
C LEU A 70 -17.29 -3.85 2.14
N LYS A 71 -18.00 -2.92 1.50
CA LYS A 71 -17.49 -2.20 0.31
C LYS A 71 -16.22 -1.43 0.64
N LEU A 72 -16.21 -0.70 1.75
CA LEU A 72 -15.05 0.09 2.20
C LEU A 72 -13.84 -0.80 2.51
N LYS A 73 -14.08 -1.96 3.15
CA LYS A 73 -13.02 -2.95 3.42
C LYS A 73 -12.44 -3.51 2.12
N ARG A 74 -13.29 -3.89 1.17
CA ARG A 74 -12.88 -4.41 -0.14
C ARG A 74 -12.09 -3.37 -0.94
N GLU A 75 -12.49 -2.09 -0.88
CA GLU A 75 -11.77 -1.00 -1.54
C GLU A 75 -10.38 -0.79 -0.92
N ARG A 76 -10.26 -0.86 0.41
CA ARG A 76 -8.96 -0.81 1.10
C ARG A 76 -8.06 -1.99 0.72
N GLU A 77 -8.61 -3.21 0.68
CA GLU A 77 -7.89 -4.41 0.26
C GLU A 77 -7.43 -4.31 -1.20
N LEU A 78 -8.27 -3.78 -2.10
CA LEU A 78 -7.89 -3.52 -3.50
C LEU A 78 -6.78 -2.48 -3.62
N ARG A 79 -6.86 -1.36 -2.90
CA ARG A 79 -5.78 -0.34 -2.89
C ARG A 79 -4.49 -0.91 -2.31
N GLN A 80 -4.57 -1.71 -1.26
CA GLN A 80 -3.40 -2.37 -0.67
C GLN A 80 -2.79 -3.40 -1.64
N ALA A 81 -3.60 -4.21 -2.32
CA ALA A 81 -3.15 -5.13 -3.34
C ALA A 81 -2.53 -4.41 -4.55
N GLN A 82 -3.10 -3.27 -4.97
CA GLN A 82 -2.54 -2.42 -6.00
C GLN A 82 -1.19 -1.83 -5.59
N MET A 83 -1.05 -1.35 -4.34
CA MET A 83 0.23 -0.90 -3.82
C MET A 83 1.29 -2.02 -3.75
N ILE A 84 0.89 -3.23 -3.35
CA ILE A 84 1.77 -4.41 -3.33
C ILE A 84 2.15 -4.82 -4.76
N SER A 85 1.25 -4.68 -5.73
CA SER A 85 1.57 -4.93 -7.15
C SER A 85 2.49 -3.84 -7.73
N ALA A 86 2.39 -2.60 -7.26
CA ALA A 86 3.25 -1.49 -7.66
C ALA A 86 4.65 -1.57 -7.03
N SER A 87 4.77 -2.05 -5.78
CA SER A 87 6.08 -2.34 -5.16
C SER A 87 6.68 -3.68 -5.62
N GLY A 88 5.83 -4.60 -6.11
CA GLY A 88 6.21 -5.91 -6.63
C GLY A 88 6.60 -5.94 -8.11
N SER A 89 6.28 -4.90 -8.89
CA SER A 89 6.64 -4.84 -10.32
C SER A 89 8.16 -4.82 -10.49
N ALA A 90 8.66 -5.67 -11.38
CA ALA A 90 10.09 -5.75 -11.66
C ALA A 90 10.67 -4.42 -12.20
N ILE A 91 9.87 -3.61 -12.90
CA ILE A 91 10.26 -2.26 -13.36
C ILE A 91 10.54 -1.32 -12.17
N HIS A 92 9.66 -1.30 -11.17
CA HIS A 92 9.84 -0.46 -10.00
C HIS A 92 11.08 -0.87 -9.19
N GLN A 93 11.29 -2.18 -9.04
CA GLN A 93 12.50 -2.71 -8.40
C GLN A 93 13.77 -2.33 -9.17
N MET A 94 13.74 -2.38 -10.50
CA MET A 94 14.87 -1.96 -11.35
C MET A 94 15.22 -0.48 -11.15
N ARG A 95 14.21 0.40 -11.11
CA ARG A 95 14.41 1.84 -10.84
C ARG A 95 15.00 2.11 -9.45
N ASN A 96 14.59 1.34 -8.44
CA ASN A 96 15.18 1.45 -7.11
C ASN A 96 16.66 1.05 -7.11
N LEU A 97 17.01 -0.04 -7.80
CA LEU A 97 18.40 -0.48 -7.94
C LEU A 97 19.26 0.52 -8.74
N GLU A 98 18.69 1.14 -9.78
CA GLU A 98 19.34 2.23 -10.52
C GLU A 98 19.59 3.46 -9.62
N ASN A 99 18.62 3.82 -8.78
CA ASN A 99 18.78 4.91 -7.83
C ASN A 99 19.88 4.61 -6.79
N ASP A 100 19.95 3.38 -6.29
CA ASP A 100 21.00 2.96 -5.36
C ASP A 100 22.39 3.02 -6.03
N PHE A 101 22.49 2.56 -7.27
CA PHE A 101 23.71 2.67 -8.09
C PHE A 101 24.16 4.12 -8.28
N ASN A 102 23.24 4.98 -8.73
CA ASN A 102 23.50 6.40 -9.00
C ASN A 102 23.86 7.16 -7.72
N ARG A 103 23.21 6.83 -6.59
CA ARG A 103 23.49 7.41 -5.28
C ARG A 103 24.89 7.03 -4.79
N GLN A 104 25.26 5.76 -4.91
CA GLN A 104 26.59 5.30 -4.49
C GLN A 104 27.71 5.94 -5.33
N THR A 105 27.48 6.07 -6.64
CA THR A 105 28.48 6.60 -7.59
C THR A 105 28.42 8.11 -7.75
N SER A 106 27.50 8.81 -7.09
CA SER A 106 27.24 10.24 -7.31
C SER A 106 27.01 10.60 -8.80
N ASN A 107 26.37 9.69 -9.54
CA ASN A 107 26.16 9.74 -11.00
C ASN A 107 27.42 9.68 -11.88
N SER A 108 28.61 9.43 -11.31
CA SER A 108 29.83 9.20 -12.09
C SER A 108 30.55 7.95 -11.59
N PRO A 109 30.20 6.76 -12.13
CA PRO A 109 30.86 5.51 -11.77
C PRO A 109 32.36 5.52 -12.03
N SER A 110 32.83 6.19 -13.09
CA SER A 110 34.26 6.27 -13.39
C SER A 110 35.03 7.05 -12.31
N ALA A 111 34.50 8.21 -11.88
CA ALA A 111 35.09 9.00 -10.81
C ALA A 111 35.03 8.28 -9.46
N HIS A 112 33.96 7.52 -9.20
CA HIS A 112 33.87 6.68 -8.01
C HIS A 112 34.96 5.61 -7.97
N LEU A 113 35.22 4.94 -9.10
CA LEU A 113 36.29 3.95 -9.23
C LEU A 113 37.68 4.57 -9.06
N ASP A 114 37.92 5.77 -9.60
CA ASP A 114 39.17 6.51 -9.36
C ASP A 114 39.35 6.79 -7.86
N GLY A 115 38.26 7.17 -7.17
CA GLY A 115 38.24 7.38 -5.72
C GLY A 115 38.66 6.14 -4.94
N ILE A 116 38.02 4.99 -5.24
CA ILE A 116 38.36 3.70 -4.63
C ILE A 116 39.83 3.35 -4.90
N CYS A 117 40.29 3.46 -6.15
CA CYS A 117 41.67 3.13 -6.50
C CYS A 117 42.67 4.00 -5.73
N ASN A 118 42.39 5.30 -5.58
CA ASN A 118 43.25 6.22 -4.83
C ASN A 118 43.28 5.89 -3.32
N GLU A 119 42.16 5.48 -2.74
CA GLU A 119 42.13 5.01 -1.35
C GLU A 119 42.94 3.72 -1.16
N VAL A 120 42.80 2.77 -2.10
CA VAL A 120 43.56 1.53 -2.10
C VAL A 120 45.06 1.80 -2.28
N LEU A 121 45.46 2.71 -3.17
CA LEU A 121 46.86 3.12 -3.35
C LEU A 121 47.45 3.72 -2.08
N LYS A 122 46.71 4.61 -1.40
CA LYS A 122 47.13 5.18 -0.11
C LYS A 122 47.30 4.10 0.95
N TRP A 123 46.32 3.21 1.08
CA TRP A 123 46.40 2.07 1.99
C TRP A 123 47.61 1.17 1.68
N TYR A 124 47.81 0.86 0.40
CA TYR A 124 48.84 -0.04 -0.09
C TYR A 124 50.25 0.52 0.13
N SER A 125 50.42 1.84 -0.02
CA SER A 125 51.68 2.58 0.23
C SER A 125 51.95 2.90 1.70
N THR A 126 50.99 2.69 2.61
CA THR A 126 51.17 2.95 4.04
C THR A 126 52.02 1.85 4.70
N SER A 127 53.00 2.24 5.50
CA SER A 127 53.83 1.34 6.31
C SER A 127 53.86 1.76 7.78
N PRO A 128 53.42 0.91 8.73
CA PRO A 128 52.86 -0.43 8.53
C PRO A 128 51.46 -0.39 7.89
N ARG A 129 51.16 -1.36 7.03
CA ARG A 129 49.88 -1.43 6.31
C ARG A 129 48.74 -1.79 7.26
N PRO A 130 47.61 -1.05 7.25
CA PRO A 130 46.42 -1.41 8.03
C PRO A 130 45.89 -2.80 7.63
N THR A 131 45.40 -3.58 8.59
CA THR A 131 44.91 -4.95 8.36
C THR A 131 43.64 -5.01 7.49
N GLN A 132 42.81 -3.97 7.54
CA GLN A 132 41.60 -3.89 6.74
C GLN A 132 41.84 -3.03 5.49
N SER A 133 41.63 -3.62 4.32
CA SER A 133 41.65 -2.90 3.05
C SER A 133 40.36 -2.11 2.87
N PRO A 134 40.43 -0.86 2.37
CA PRO A 134 39.23 -0.08 2.02
C PRO A 134 38.46 -0.71 0.86
N PHE A 135 39.03 -1.68 0.14
CA PHE A 135 38.43 -2.29 -1.05
C PHE A 135 37.18 -3.14 -0.77
N SER A 136 37.21 -3.98 0.28
CA SER A 136 36.21 -5.04 0.49
C SER A 136 34.76 -4.53 0.60
N PRO A 137 34.46 -3.42 1.32
CA PRO A 137 33.09 -2.89 1.38
C PRO A 137 32.53 -2.47 0.02
N HIS A 138 33.36 -1.87 -0.85
CA HIS A 138 32.94 -1.46 -2.19
C HIS A 138 32.64 -2.68 -3.06
N TYR A 139 33.52 -3.67 -3.02
CA TYR A 139 33.35 -4.90 -3.78
C TYR A 139 32.05 -5.62 -3.41
N GLN A 140 31.80 -5.82 -2.11
CA GLN A 140 30.58 -6.47 -1.62
C GLN A 140 29.30 -5.74 -2.02
N PHE A 141 29.32 -4.39 -1.99
CA PHE A 141 28.18 -3.59 -2.41
C PHE A 141 27.84 -3.83 -3.89
N PHE A 142 28.81 -3.68 -4.79
CA PHE A 142 28.58 -3.81 -6.23
C PHE A 142 28.27 -5.25 -6.65
N GLU A 143 28.86 -6.24 -5.99
CA GLU A 143 28.51 -7.65 -6.20
C GLU A 143 27.06 -7.94 -5.80
N THR A 144 26.63 -7.47 -4.62
CA THR A 144 25.24 -7.62 -4.16
C THR A 144 24.25 -6.91 -5.08
N LEU A 145 24.64 -5.73 -5.58
CA LEU A 145 23.84 -4.95 -6.51
C LEU A 145 23.68 -5.66 -7.86
N ARG A 146 24.78 -6.20 -8.41
CA ARG A 146 24.78 -7.02 -9.64
C ARG A 146 23.82 -8.19 -9.52
N ASP A 147 23.97 -8.99 -8.45
CA ASP A 147 23.14 -10.18 -8.22
C ASP A 147 21.65 -9.82 -8.06
N SER A 148 21.36 -8.66 -7.46
CA SER A 148 19.99 -8.17 -7.31
C SER A 148 19.37 -7.76 -8.64
N ILE A 149 20.14 -7.07 -9.49
CA ILE A 149 19.70 -6.67 -10.83
C ILE A 149 19.50 -7.89 -11.71
N ASP A 150 20.39 -8.87 -11.69
CA ASP A 150 20.25 -10.13 -12.43
C ASP A 150 18.93 -10.84 -12.08
N LYS A 151 18.59 -10.90 -10.79
CA LYS A 151 17.32 -11.47 -10.32
C LYS A 151 16.09 -10.68 -10.79
N VAL A 152 16.17 -9.35 -10.85
CA VAL A 152 15.05 -8.51 -11.31
C VAL A 152 14.92 -8.58 -12.84
N ALA A 153 16.01 -8.45 -13.59
CA ALA A 153 16.03 -8.52 -15.05
C ALA A 153 15.49 -9.86 -15.56
N ASN A 154 15.87 -10.98 -14.93
CA ASN A 154 15.33 -12.31 -15.25
C ASN A 154 13.83 -12.46 -14.96
N ARG A 155 13.28 -11.68 -14.02
CA ARG A 155 11.83 -11.62 -13.78
C ARG A 155 11.11 -10.80 -14.83
N MET A 156 11.69 -9.68 -15.28
CA MET A 156 11.11 -8.84 -16.34
C MET A 156 10.89 -9.63 -17.65
N VAL A 157 11.79 -10.55 -18.00
CA VAL A 157 11.65 -11.42 -19.19
C VAL A 157 10.41 -12.33 -19.10
N LYS A 158 9.97 -12.67 -17.88
CA LYS A 158 8.88 -13.63 -17.64
C LYS A 158 7.53 -12.95 -17.44
N GLU A 159 7.47 -11.62 -17.36
CA GLU A 159 6.21 -10.88 -17.20
C GLU A 159 5.47 -10.73 -18.55
N PRO A 160 4.17 -11.06 -18.63
CA PRO A 160 3.40 -10.95 -19.87
C PRO A 160 3.03 -9.48 -20.16
N GLY A 161 3.51 -8.94 -21.29
CA GLY A 161 3.19 -7.58 -21.76
C GLY A 161 4.12 -7.11 -22.88
N GLY A 162 3.77 -7.39 -24.14
CA GLY A 162 4.59 -7.03 -25.30
C GLY A 162 4.77 -5.50 -25.47
N GLN A 163 5.94 -5.10 -25.95
CA GLN A 163 6.40 -3.73 -26.25
C GLN A 163 6.78 -2.83 -25.06
N GLU A 164 5.92 -2.62 -24.05
CA GLU A 164 6.30 -1.80 -22.87
C GLU A 164 7.41 -2.47 -22.04
N VAL A 165 7.35 -3.79 -21.91
CA VAL A 165 8.41 -4.59 -21.28
C VAL A 165 9.70 -4.56 -22.10
N ALA A 166 9.65 -4.36 -23.42
CA ALA A 166 10.85 -4.44 -24.26
C ALA A 166 11.79 -3.25 -24.08
N ALA A 167 11.26 -2.03 -23.93
CA ALA A 167 12.07 -0.84 -23.69
C ALA A 167 12.67 -0.85 -22.27
N GLU A 168 11.84 -1.15 -21.27
CA GLU A 168 12.26 -1.27 -19.87
C GLU A 168 13.25 -2.43 -19.68
N TRP A 169 13.08 -3.54 -20.40
CA TRP A 169 14.05 -4.65 -20.40
C TRP A 169 15.39 -4.27 -21.05
N ARG A 170 15.39 -3.49 -22.15
CA ARG A 170 16.64 -2.98 -22.73
C ARG A 170 17.37 -2.06 -21.75
N HIS A 171 16.64 -1.17 -21.07
CA HIS A 171 17.21 -0.32 -20.03
C HIS A 171 17.79 -1.15 -18.87
N ALA A 172 17.05 -2.14 -18.38
CA ALA A 172 17.52 -3.08 -17.37
C ALA A 172 18.81 -3.81 -17.79
N ASN A 173 18.89 -4.29 -19.03
CA ASN A 173 20.11 -4.92 -19.56
C ASN A 173 21.29 -3.95 -19.65
N LEU A 174 21.06 -2.70 -20.05
CA LEU A 174 22.11 -1.69 -20.10
C LEU A 174 22.65 -1.42 -18.70
N LEU A 175 21.76 -1.28 -17.71
CA LEU A 175 22.15 -1.10 -16.31
C LEU A 175 22.90 -2.32 -15.77
N GLN A 176 22.42 -3.53 -16.05
CA GLN A 176 23.07 -4.78 -15.68
C GLN A 176 24.50 -4.85 -16.23
N LYS A 177 24.67 -4.57 -17.53
CA LYS A 177 25.99 -4.49 -18.15
C LYS A 177 26.83 -3.43 -17.45
N ARG A 178 26.28 -2.23 -17.24
CA ARG A 178 26.97 -1.09 -16.61
C ARG A 178 27.59 -1.47 -15.27
N ILE A 179 26.81 -2.12 -14.42
CA ILE A 179 27.25 -2.59 -13.10
C ILE A 179 28.22 -3.78 -13.23
N GLY A 180 27.98 -4.69 -14.17
CA GLY A 180 28.92 -5.77 -14.47
C GLY A 180 30.31 -5.25 -14.83
N ARG A 181 30.41 -4.15 -15.57
CA ARG A 181 31.70 -3.51 -15.87
C ARG A 181 32.34 -2.84 -14.66
N VAL A 182 31.54 -2.23 -13.77
CA VAL A 182 32.05 -1.72 -12.49
C VAL A 182 32.68 -2.87 -11.70
N CYS A 183 32.03 -4.03 -11.62
CA CYS A 183 32.61 -5.22 -10.99
C CYS A 183 33.92 -5.64 -11.68
N GLN A 184 33.99 -5.70 -13.01
CA GLN A 184 35.23 -6.01 -13.75
C GLN A 184 36.36 -5.01 -13.45
N CYS A 185 36.05 -3.73 -13.32
CA CYS A 185 37.03 -2.71 -12.94
C CYS A 185 37.55 -2.92 -11.53
N LEU A 186 36.66 -3.31 -10.60
CA LEU A 186 37.05 -3.66 -9.23
C LEU A 186 37.90 -4.93 -9.22
N ASP A 187 37.54 -5.96 -9.98
CA ASP A 187 38.34 -7.19 -10.16
C ASP A 187 39.75 -6.85 -10.64
N SER A 188 39.88 -5.97 -11.65
CA SER A 188 41.17 -5.50 -12.15
C SER A 188 42.02 -4.81 -11.07
N ILE A 189 41.42 -3.97 -10.22
CA ILE A 189 42.12 -3.34 -9.09
C ILE A 189 42.53 -4.40 -8.06
N HIS A 190 41.63 -5.36 -7.76
CA HIS A 190 41.89 -6.40 -6.79
C HIS A 190 43.03 -7.32 -7.22
N SER A 191 43.02 -7.79 -8.48
CA SER A 191 44.11 -8.58 -9.06
C SER A 191 45.44 -7.85 -8.94
N ALA A 192 45.48 -6.55 -9.27
CA ALA A 192 46.71 -5.78 -9.18
C ALA A 192 47.23 -5.61 -7.74
N VAL A 193 46.34 -5.62 -6.73
CA VAL A 193 46.75 -5.65 -5.32
C VAL A 193 47.33 -7.01 -4.94
N VAL A 194 46.71 -8.10 -5.39
CA VAL A 194 47.13 -9.47 -5.10
C VAL A 194 48.46 -9.79 -5.76
N ASP A 195 48.67 -9.31 -6.99
CA ASP A 195 49.87 -9.50 -7.80
C ASP A 195 51.02 -8.54 -7.42
N ASP A 196 50.80 -7.69 -6.41
CA ASP A 196 51.77 -6.71 -5.88
C ASP A 196 52.26 -5.70 -6.94
N ASP A 197 51.43 -5.40 -7.94
CA ASP A 197 51.78 -4.56 -9.09
C ASP A 197 50.88 -3.33 -9.28
N LEU A 198 49.96 -3.08 -8.34
CA LEU A 198 49.01 -1.96 -8.38
C LEU A 198 49.65 -0.62 -8.72
N LEU A 199 50.81 -0.31 -8.13
CA LEU A 199 51.53 0.94 -8.41
C LEU A 199 52.00 1.04 -9.86
N VAL A 200 52.51 -0.07 -10.41
CA VAL A 200 53.00 -0.15 -11.79
C VAL A 200 51.84 -0.02 -12.76
N GLN A 201 50.77 -0.79 -12.55
CA GLN A 201 49.58 -0.77 -13.40
C GLN A 201 48.87 0.58 -13.40
N TYR A 202 48.76 1.22 -12.23
CA TYR A 202 48.16 2.54 -12.12
C TYR A 202 48.98 3.61 -12.84
N ALA A 203 50.32 3.58 -12.69
CA ALA A 203 51.22 4.53 -13.33
C ALA A 203 51.26 4.38 -14.85
N SER A 204 51.17 3.15 -15.36
CA SER A 204 51.13 2.84 -16.80
C SER A 204 49.75 3.05 -17.42
N ARG A 205 48.73 3.36 -16.61
CA ARG A 205 47.31 3.45 -17.02
C ARG A 205 46.76 2.14 -17.59
N SER A 206 47.23 1.00 -17.10
CA SER A 206 46.79 -0.32 -17.58
C SER A 206 45.55 -0.85 -16.85
N LEU A 207 45.09 -0.19 -15.78
CA LEU A 207 43.87 -0.61 -15.08
C LEU A 207 42.64 -0.32 -15.93
N LEU A 208 41.68 -1.24 -15.90
CA LEU A 208 40.50 -1.19 -16.77
C LEU A 208 39.70 0.12 -16.66
N HIS A 209 39.59 0.69 -15.45
CA HIS A 209 38.85 1.93 -15.21
C HIS A 209 39.55 3.20 -15.74
N GLN A 210 40.84 3.11 -16.10
CA GLN A 210 41.60 4.22 -16.67
C GLN A 210 41.48 4.31 -18.19
N ASP A 211 40.97 3.25 -18.84
CA ASP A 211 40.70 3.25 -20.28
C ASP A 211 39.55 4.20 -20.65
N THR A 212 39.79 5.06 -21.64
CA THR A 212 38.84 6.07 -22.11
C THR A 212 37.51 5.49 -22.60
N VAL A 213 37.54 4.33 -23.28
CA VAL A 213 36.34 3.65 -23.77
C VAL A 213 35.53 3.13 -22.57
N CYS A 214 36.20 2.48 -21.63
CA CYS A 214 35.58 2.01 -20.39
C CYS A 214 34.93 3.17 -19.61
N ARG A 215 35.61 4.31 -19.45
CA ARG A 215 35.09 5.46 -18.71
C ARG A 215 33.84 6.05 -19.35
N SER A 216 33.89 6.32 -20.65
CA SER A 216 32.77 6.87 -21.40
C SER A 216 31.53 5.98 -21.31
N TRP A 217 31.74 4.66 -21.40
CA TRP A 217 30.67 3.68 -21.27
C TRP A 217 30.12 3.59 -19.83
N LEU A 218 31.00 3.65 -18.82
CA LEU A 218 30.61 3.66 -17.41
C LEU A 218 29.82 4.91 -17.03
N ASP A 219 30.07 6.06 -17.62
CA ASP A 219 29.35 7.31 -17.32
C ASP A 219 28.10 7.49 -18.19
N GLY A 220 27.91 6.64 -19.20
CA GLY A 220 26.74 6.72 -20.10
C GLY A 220 26.83 7.87 -21.10
N GLU A 221 28.04 8.33 -21.42
CA GLU A 221 28.26 9.33 -22.46
C GLU A 221 27.90 8.72 -23.83
N ARG A 222 27.09 9.45 -24.61
CA ARG A 222 26.47 8.96 -25.85
C ARG A 222 27.53 8.53 -26.87
N GLY A 223 27.45 7.29 -27.34
CA GLY A 223 28.25 6.83 -28.48
C GLY A 223 28.34 5.31 -28.62
N TYR A 224 28.24 4.57 -27.51
CA TYR A 224 28.38 3.12 -27.53
C TYR A 224 27.00 2.45 -27.58
N THR A 225 26.62 2.00 -28.77
CA THR A 225 25.50 1.09 -28.91
C THR A 225 25.92 -0.31 -28.46
N THR A 226 24.94 -1.15 -28.14
CA THR A 226 25.18 -2.55 -27.75
C THR A 226 25.90 -3.39 -28.83
N GLN A 227 26.09 -2.83 -30.03
CA GLN A 227 26.75 -3.45 -31.18
C GLN A 227 28.26 -3.17 -31.24
N ASP A 228 28.79 -2.21 -30.48
CA ASP A 228 30.19 -1.78 -30.61
C ASP A 228 31.18 -2.67 -29.82
N LEU A 229 30.72 -3.77 -29.20
CA LEU A 229 31.52 -4.62 -28.30
C LEU A 229 31.12 -6.11 -28.39
N ILE A 230 31.17 -6.69 -29.60
CA ILE A 230 31.43 -8.13 -29.78
C ILE A 230 32.93 -8.32 -29.94
#